data_AF-A0A2H1WF36-F1
#
_entry.id   AF-A0A2H1WF36-F1
#
_cell.length_a   1.000
_cell.length_b   1.000
_cell.length_c   1.000
_cell.angle_alpha   90.00
_cell.angle_beta   90.00
_cell.angle_gamma   90.00
#
_symmetry.space_group_name_H-M   'P 1'
#
loop_
_entity.id
_entity.type
_entity.pdbx_description
1 polymer ?
#
loop_
_entity_poly.entity_id
_entity_poly.type
_entity_poly.pdbx_seq_one_letter_code
_entity_poly.pdbx_strand_id
1 'polypeptide(L)'
;MYAKDFSLPCIEIYTTAYTDPHRTDRSSAMTTSVIRLLQYSRRQPEHCRTVDAVNPLDAIRPMRPIGTSLGLEAKDQDMIDKEYAEAIEEIMDIAVKRALNVALYPSFIFKRTAKGKREQELIMRIKNILNSTIQKRKSDLKTIDNKQNNKTDVSDGSANSKFKPILDLMLHLSDEQEVFSDDDIRQHLNTFVFASYDTTSGVLQTVLAVLGSRPDVQERVYKEIVEVFGDNEELTKYDLPKLVYLEAVIKEVLRLYPIVPLVGRQIDTDIVFPFTRFSSWRMVTSIIIVRHACRSITTIRFISYNSPVN
;
A
#
# COMPACT_ATOMS: atom_id res chain seq x y z
N MET A 1 15.07 -32.83 0.03
CA MET A 1 15.03 -33.27 -1.38
C MET A 1 13.77 -32.65 -1.98
N TYR A 2 13.73 -31.40 -2.44
CA TYR A 2 14.62 -30.69 -3.35
C TYR A 2 14.99 -29.29 -2.81
N ALA A 3 16.29 -29.10 -2.55
CA ALA A 3 16.95 -27.81 -2.55
C ALA A 3 18.13 -28.01 -3.50
N LYS A 4 18.01 -27.55 -4.74
CA LYS A 4 19.09 -27.48 -5.71
C LYS A 4 18.87 -26.25 -6.59
N ASP A 5 19.77 -25.30 -6.42
CA ASP A 5 20.32 -24.41 -7.43
C ASP A 5 19.32 -23.70 -8.37
N PHE A 6 18.71 -22.63 -7.85
CA PHE A 6 18.07 -21.60 -8.69
C PHE A 6 19.09 -20.50 -9.00
N SER A 7 19.93 -20.73 -10.01
CA SER A 7 20.77 -19.68 -10.60
C SER A 7 19.96 -18.92 -11.65
N LEU A 8 19.41 -17.75 -11.30
CA LEU A 8 18.76 -16.84 -12.24
C LEU A 8 19.84 -16.10 -13.06
N PRO A 9 19.74 -16.02 -14.40
CA PRO A 9 20.67 -15.24 -15.21
C PRO A 9 20.49 -13.73 -14.97
N CYS A 10 21.62 -13.03 -14.82
CA CYS A 10 21.74 -11.61 -14.49
C CYS A 10 21.01 -10.70 -15.48
N ILE A 11 20.24 -9.76 -14.94
CA ILE A 11 19.60 -8.66 -15.67
C ILE A 11 20.57 -7.46 -15.68
N GLU A 12 21.11 -7.10 -16.85
CA GLU A 12 21.80 -5.82 -17.06
C GLU A 12 20.80 -4.79 -17.60
N ILE A 13 20.43 -3.80 -16.78
CA ILE A 13 19.65 -2.63 -17.23
C ILE A 13 20.60 -1.44 -17.30
N TYR A 14 20.98 -1.06 -18.51
CA TYR A 14 21.71 0.17 -18.81
C TYR A 14 20.74 1.34 -18.91
N THR A 15 20.84 2.28 -17.98
CA THR A 15 20.26 3.63 -18.11
C THR A 15 21.16 4.59 -17.33
N THR A 16 21.74 5.55 -18.04
CA THR A 16 22.56 6.64 -17.52
C THR A 16 21.65 7.78 -17.09
N ALA A 17 21.63 8.16 -15.82
CA ALA A 17 20.86 9.32 -15.35
C ALA A 17 21.78 10.29 -14.59
N TYR A 18 21.87 11.53 -15.08
CA TYR A 18 22.50 12.68 -14.43
C TYR A 18 21.38 13.59 -13.90
N THR A 19 21.38 13.92 -12.60
CA THR A 19 20.29 14.68 -11.96
C THR A 19 20.71 16.10 -11.58
N ASP A 20 19.94 17.11 -12.02
CA ASP A 20 19.99 18.49 -11.55
C ASP A 20 19.20 18.65 -10.22
N PRO A 21 19.83 19.15 -9.13
CA PRO A 21 19.24 19.19 -7.80
C PRO A 21 18.17 20.28 -7.54
N HIS A 22 17.77 21.12 -8.52
CA HIS A 22 16.96 22.32 -8.24
C HIS A 22 15.48 22.32 -8.70
N ARG A 23 14.91 21.24 -9.23
CA ARG A 23 13.53 21.27 -9.79
C ARG A 23 12.50 20.53 -8.94
N THR A 24 11.57 21.29 -8.34
CA THR A 24 10.49 20.83 -7.43
C THR A 24 9.15 20.62 -8.15
N ASP A 25 9.08 19.68 -9.09
CA ASP A 25 7.79 19.20 -9.61
C ASP A 25 7.41 17.87 -8.94
N ARG A 26 6.19 17.73 -8.43
CA ARG A 26 5.72 16.51 -7.72
C ARG A 26 5.51 15.32 -8.67
N SER A 27 5.36 15.55 -9.98
CA SER A 27 5.45 14.48 -10.98
C SER A 27 6.83 13.80 -10.93
N SER A 28 7.89 14.58 -10.65
CA SER A 28 9.25 14.06 -10.48
C SER A 28 9.42 13.23 -9.20
N ALA A 29 8.54 13.36 -8.19
CA ALA A 29 8.72 12.67 -6.91
C ALA A 29 8.48 11.15 -7.01
N MET A 30 7.46 10.71 -7.76
CA MET A 30 7.23 9.28 -8.04
C MET A 30 8.32 8.70 -8.94
N THR A 31 8.72 9.44 -9.98
CA THR A 31 9.83 9.06 -10.88
C THR A 31 11.15 8.95 -10.11
N THR A 32 11.41 9.88 -9.19
CA THR A 32 12.58 9.86 -8.27
C THR A 32 12.57 8.63 -7.37
N SER A 33 11.40 8.21 -6.91
CA SER A 33 11.21 7.04 -6.05
C SER A 33 11.53 5.72 -6.77
N VAL A 34 11.11 5.58 -8.03
CA VAL A 34 11.46 4.42 -8.88
C VAL A 34 12.94 4.45 -9.28
N ILE A 35 13.49 5.62 -9.62
CA ILE A 35 14.92 5.79 -9.90
C ILE A 35 15.78 5.41 -8.69
N ARG A 36 15.37 5.79 -7.48
CA ARG A 36 16.05 5.40 -6.23
C ARG A 36 16.00 3.90 -5.99
N LEU A 37 14.91 3.21 -6.35
CA LEU A 37 14.83 1.75 -6.29
C LEU A 37 15.85 1.10 -7.23
N LEU A 38 15.96 1.61 -8.46
CA LEU A 38 16.96 1.13 -9.43
C LEU A 38 18.40 1.40 -8.97
N GLN A 39 18.66 2.57 -8.38
CA GLN A 39 19.95 2.92 -7.79
C GLN A 39 20.28 2.06 -6.56
N TYR A 40 19.28 1.72 -5.74
CA TYR A 40 19.43 0.83 -4.60
C TYR A 40 19.80 -0.60 -5.06
N SER A 41 19.11 -1.10 -6.08
CA SER A 41 19.42 -2.39 -6.72
C SER A 41 20.84 -2.41 -7.32
N ARG A 42 21.29 -1.33 -7.97
CA ARG A 42 22.65 -1.20 -8.53
C ARG A 42 23.77 -1.10 -7.48
N ARG A 43 23.48 -0.73 -6.22
CA ARG A 43 24.49 -0.61 -5.15
C ARG A 43 24.80 -1.93 -4.44
N GLN A 44 24.09 -3.01 -4.75
CA GLN A 44 24.33 -4.33 -4.17
C GLN A 44 25.56 -5.00 -4.81
N PRO A 45 26.48 -5.61 -4.03
CA PRO A 45 27.72 -6.22 -4.55
C PRO A 45 27.45 -7.43 -5.47
N GLU A 46 28.25 -7.56 -6.54
CA GLU A 46 28.00 -8.49 -7.66
C GLU A 46 27.92 -9.98 -7.29
N HIS A 47 28.50 -10.38 -6.16
CA HIS A 47 28.50 -11.77 -5.69
C HIS A 47 27.21 -12.18 -4.93
N CYS A 48 26.30 -11.23 -4.67
CA CYS A 48 25.00 -11.43 -4.00
C CYS A 48 23.86 -10.73 -4.77
N ARG A 49 23.79 -10.88 -6.10
CA ARG A 49 22.65 -10.34 -6.89
C ARG A 49 21.35 -11.15 -6.77
N THR A 50 21.23 -12.05 -5.80
CA THR A 50 19.91 -12.31 -5.23
C THR A 50 19.67 -11.18 -4.23
N VAL A 51 19.11 -10.06 -4.70
CA VAL A 51 18.34 -9.23 -3.76
C VAL A 51 17.36 -10.23 -3.16
N ASP A 52 17.41 -10.42 -1.85
CA ASP A 52 16.41 -11.22 -1.16
C ASP A 52 15.06 -10.55 -1.43
N ALA A 53 14.42 -10.94 -2.53
CA ALA A 53 13.02 -10.69 -2.83
C ALA A 53 12.12 -11.42 -1.81
N VAL A 54 12.74 -11.99 -0.77
CA VAL A 54 12.13 -12.57 0.42
C VAL A 54 11.45 -11.51 1.27
N ASN A 55 11.94 -10.26 1.31
CA ASN A 55 11.27 -9.20 2.07
C ASN A 55 10.58 -8.16 1.15
N PRO A 56 9.25 -8.23 0.95
CA PRO A 56 8.50 -7.28 0.11
C PRO A 56 8.75 -5.82 0.47
N LEU A 57 9.10 -5.53 1.72
CA LEU A 57 9.30 -4.18 2.24
C LEU A 57 10.53 -3.48 1.66
N ASP A 58 11.61 -4.22 1.41
CA ASP A 58 12.87 -3.63 0.93
C ASP A 58 12.78 -3.20 -0.55
N ALA A 59 11.88 -3.81 -1.32
CA ALA A 59 11.61 -3.42 -2.70
C ALA A 59 10.78 -2.12 -2.81
N ILE A 60 10.11 -1.67 -1.74
CA ILE A 60 9.10 -0.59 -1.81
C ILE A 60 9.37 0.58 -0.90
N ARG A 61 10.21 0.41 0.13
CA ARG A 61 10.75 1.52 0.92
C ARG A 61 11.24 2.70 0.06
N PRO A 62 11.80 2.52 -1.17
CA PRO A 62 12.15 3.65 -2.02
C PRO A 62 10.96 4.32 -2.73
N MET A 63 9.84 3.61 -2.90
CA MET A 63 8.72 3.98 -3.77
C MET A 63 7.74 4.98 -3.13
N ARG A 64 7.77 5.15 -1.81
CA ARG A 64 7.07 6.19 -1.02
C ARG A 64 5.62 6.51 -1.47
N PRO A 65 4.73 5.52 -1.66
CA PRO A 65 3.37 5.77 -2.15
C PRO A 65 2.58 6.73 -1.24
N ILE A 66 2.84 6.67 0.06
CA ILE A 66 2.15 7.42 1.11
C ILE A 66 2.51 8.91 1.12
N GLY A 67 3.78 9.24 0.87
CA GLY A 67 4.28 10.61 1.02
C GLY A 67 3.58 11.60 0.08
N THR A 68 3.20 11.15 -1.12
CA THR A 68 2.48 11.98 -2.10
C THR A 68 1.00 12.17 -1.75
N SER A 69 0.32 11.10 -1.31
CA SER A 69 -1.10 11.16 -0.94
C SER A 69 -1.35 11.94 0.35
N LEU A 70 -0.44 11.83 1.32
CA LEU A 70 -0.53 12.50 2.61
C LEU A 70 0.20 13.85 2.68
N GLY A 71 1.03 14.17 1.69
CA GLY A 71 1.79 15.42 1.66
C GLY A 71 2.93 15.49 2.66
N LEU A 72 3.51 14.34 3.03
CA LEU A 72 4.56 14.24 4.04
C LEU A 72 5.93 14.63 3.49
N GLU A 73 6.79 15.15 4.38
CA GLU A 73 8.19 15.39 4.05
C GLU A 73 8.99 14.09 3.98
N ALA A 74 10.11 14.12 3.27
CA ALA A 74 10.98 12.95 3.06
C ALA A 74 11.43 12.26 4.36
N LYS A 75 11.62 13.02 5.44
CA LYS A 75 12.08 12.51 6.74
C LYS A 75 10.98 11.80 7.52
N ASP A 76 9.76 12.34 7.50
CA ASP A 76 8.62 11.73 8.19
C ASP A 76 8.21 10.44 7.46
N GLN A 77 8.37 10.45 6.13
CA GLN A 77 8.18 9.27 5.29
C GLN A 77 9.15 8.13 5.65
N ASP A 78 10.44 8.42 5.91
CA ASP A 78 11.42 7.38 6.28
C ASP A 78 11.10 6.73 7.64
N MET A 79 10.57 7.51 8.59
CA MET A 79 10.10 6.98 9.89
C MET A 79 8.91 6.04 9.70
N ILE A 80 7.97 6.38 8.82
CA ILE A 80 6.81 5.54 8.48
C ILE A 80 7.27 4.28 7.73
N ASP A 81 8.09 4.41 6.70
CA ASP A 81 8.51 3.30 5.84
C ASP A 81 9.39 2.27 6.55
N LYS A 82 9.88 2.58 7.76
CA LYS A 82 10.68 1.68 8.58
C LYS A 82 9.98 1.30 9.87
N GLU A 83 9.79 2.25 10.78
CA GLU A 83 9.35 1.94 12.15
C GLU A 83 7.87 1.58 12.22
N TYR A 84 7.03 2.23 11.41
CA TYR A 84 5.61 1.89 11.34
C TYR A 84 5.40 0.55 10.63
N ALA A 85 6.10 0.33 9.51
CA ALA A 85 6.07 -0.92 8.74
C ALA A 85 6.43 -2.14 9.60
N GLU A 86 7.60 -2.10 10.27
CA GLU A 86 8.06 -3.18 11.16
C GLU A 86 7.05 -3.45 12.30
N ALA A 87 6.43 -2.40 12.85
CA ALA A 87 5.45 -2.56 13.91
C ALA A 87 4.13 -3.20 13.43
N ILE A 88 3.68 -2.86 12.22
CA ILE A 88 2.49 -3.45 11.61
C ILE A 88 2.70 -4.92 11.27
N GLU A 89 3.85 -5.29 10.70
CA GLU A 89 4.14 -6.69 10.38
C GLU A 89 4.10 -7.57 11.64
N GLU A 90 4.70 -7.09 12.75
CA GLU A 90 4.67 -7.80 14.02
C GLU A 90 3.24 -7.91 14.59
N ILE A 91 2.44 -6.84 14.48
CA ILE A 91 1.01 -6.89 14.86
C ILE A 91 0.25 -7.91 14.01
N MET A 92 0.49 -7.95 12.69
CA MET A 92 -0.19 -8.87 11.77
C MET A 92 0.18 -10.33 12.07
N ASP A 93 1.45 -10.63 12.34
CA ASP A 93 1.88 -11.96 12.78
C ASP A 93 1.22 -12.38 14.10
N ILE A 94 1.14 -11.47 15.08
CA ILE A 94 0.42 -11.70 16.34
C ILE A 94 -1.07 -11.95 16.07
N ALA A 95 -1.70 -11.16 15.19
CA ALA A 95 -3.11 -11.26 14.84
C ALA A 95 -3.43 -12.60 14.16
N VAL A 96 -2.59 -13.06 13.22
CA VAL A 96 -2.74 -14.38 12.57
C VAL A 96 -2.60 -15.50 13.59
N LYS A 97 -1.59 -15.44 14.46
CA LYS A 97 -1.39 -16.42 15.56
C LYS A 97 -2.56 -16.44 16.53
N ARG A 98 -3.21 -15.29 16.77
CA ARG A 98 -4.43 -15.18 17.58
C ARG A 98 -5.62 -15.79 16.85
N ALA A 99 -5.81 -15.51 15.57
CA ALA A 99 -6.91 -16.04 14.76
C ALA A 99 -6.89 -17.57 14.68
N LEU A 100 -5.70 -18.17 14.64
CA LEU A 100 -5.51 -19.63 14.61
C LEU A 100 -5.63 -20.30 15.99
N ASN A 101 -5.70 -19.54 17.08
CA ASN A 101 -5.75 -20.09 18.44
C ASN A 101 -7.01 -19.64 19.19
N VAL A 102 -8.00 -20.53 19.24
CA VAL A 102 -9.31 -20.28 19.88
C VAL A 102 -9.17 -19.90 21.36
N ALA A 103 -8.16 -20.40 22.08
CA ALA A 103 -7.94 -20.06 23.49
C ALA A 103 -7.54 -18.58 23.69
N LEU A 104 -7.04 -17.91 22.64
CA LEU A 104 -6.67 -16.49 22.65
C LEU A 104 -7.79 -15.57 22.12
N TYR A 105 -8.98 -16.10 21.83
CA TYR A 105 -10.10 -15.27 21.36
C TYR A 105 -10.59 -14.31 22.44
N PRO A 106 -10.78 -14.73 23.71
CA PRO A 106 -11.20 -13.82 24.76
C PRO A 106 -10.16 -12.72 24.99
N SER A 107 -10.54 -11.48 24.68
CA SER A 107 -9.65 -10.31 24.72
C SER A 107 -9.00 -10.12 26.09
N PHE A 108 -9.67 -10.48 27.18
CA PHE A 108 -9.12 -10.41 28.53
C PHE A 108 -7.94 -11.36 28.76
N ILE A 109 -8.06 -12.61 28.29
CA ILE A 109 -6.99 -13.62 28.39
C ILE A 109 -5.81 -13.17 27.54
N PHE A 110 -6.09 -12.77 26.30
CA PHE A 110 -5.06 -12.33 25.36
C PHE A 110 -4.25 -11.15 25.88
N LYS A 111 -4.89 -10.09 26.40
CA LYS A 111 -4.22 -8.90 26.98
C LYS A 111 -3.26 -9.24 28.12
N ARG A 112 -3.47 -10.36 28.83
CA ARG A 112 -2.59 -10.82 29.91
C ARG A 112 -1.40 -11.65 29.44
N THR A 113 -1.42 -12.13 28.20
CA THR A 113 -0.30 -12.87 27.60
C THR A 113 0.85 -11.94 27.21
N ALA A 114 2.05 -12.49 27.04
CA ALA A 114 3.19 -11.75 26.52
C ALA A 114 2.90 -11.13 25.14
N LYS A 115 2.18 -11.86 24.27
CA LYS A 115 1.77 -11.38 22.93
C LYS A 115 0.81 -10.19 23.00
N GLY A 116 -0.17 -10.24 23.92
CA GLY A 116 -1.11 -9.14 24.10
C GLY A 116 -0.46 -7.88 24.66
N LYS A 117 0.52 -8.02 25.58
CA LYS A 117 1.32 -6.87 26.05
C LYS A 117 2.16 -6.28 24.92
N ARG A 118 2.80 -7.15 24.13
CA ARG A 118 3.59 -6.73 22.96
C ARG A 118 2.75 -5.99 21.92
N GLU A 119 1.55 -6.49 21.61
CA GLU A 119 0.60 -5.80 20.73
C GLU A 119 0.26 -4.39 21.24
N GLN A 120 0.02 -4.24 22.54
CA GLN A 120 -0.27 -2.92 23.14
C GLN A 120 0.91 -1.95 23.03
N GLU A 121 2.14 -2.42 23.25
CA GLU A 121 3.36 -1.63 23.06
C GLU A 121 3.48 -1.14 21.61
N LEU A 122 3.26 -2.03 20.64
CA LEU A 122 3.33 -1.72 19.21
C LEU A 122 2.23 -0.73 18.79
N ILE A 123 1.00 -0.90 19.29
CA ILE A 123 -0.10 0.03 19.05
C ILE A 123 0.23 1.43 19.61
N MET A 124 0.84 1.51 20.81
CA MET A 124 1.26 2.79 21.37
C MET A 124 2.35 3.45 20.52
N ARG A 125 3.32 2.67 20.04
CA ARG A 125 4.37 3.16 19.15
C ARG A 125 3.79 3.74 17.87
N ILE A 126 2.88 3.01 17.21
CA ILE A 126 2.19 3.46 16.00
C ILE A 126 1.41 4.75 16.26
N LYS A 127 0.65 4.82 17.36
CA LYS A 127 -0.09 6.03 17.74
C LYS A 127 0.85 7.24 17.89
N ASN A 128 2.00 7.07 18.52
CA ASN A 128 2.97 8.14 18.71
C ASN A 128 3.55 8.64 17.38
N ILE A 129 3.89 7.74 16.46
CA ILE A 129 4.39 8.05 15.11
C ILE A 129 3.34 8.84 14.31
N LEU A 130 2.09 8.42 14.35
CA LEU A 130 1.01 9.10 13.62
C LEU A 130 0.70 10.47 14.23
N ASN A 131 0.68 10.57 15.57
CA ASN A 131 0.45 11.83 16.26
C ASN A 131 1.53 12.87 15.96
N SER A 132 2.80 12.48 15.99
CA SER A 132 3.90 13.40 15.66
C SER A 132 3.79 13.90 14.22
N THR A 133 3.39 13.02 13.29
CA THR A 133 3.16 13.35 11.88
C THR A 133 2.00 14.34 11.70
N ILE A 134 0.86 14.10 12.35
CA ILE A 134 -0.31 14.99 12.30
C ILE A 134 0.01 16.37 12.88
N GLN A 135 0.64 16.41 14.05
CA GLN A 135 0.98 17.67 14.73
C GLN A 135 1.95 18.51 13.91
N LYS A 136 2.99 17.87 13.35
CA LYS A 136 3.93 18.55 12.45
C LYS A 136 3.21 19.12 11.23
N ARG A 137 2.36 18.32 10.57
CA ARG A 137 1.59 18.79 9.41
C ARG A 137 0.66 19.96 9.74
N LYS A 138 -0.02 19.91 10.91
CA LYS A 138 -0.86 21.01 11.40
C LYS A 138 -0.06 22.30 11.59
N SER A 139 1.18 22.21 12.09
CA SER A 139 2.07 23.38 12.21
C SER A 139 2.57 23.93 10.87
N ASP A 140 2.82 23.05 9.90
CA ASP A 140 3.25 23.44 8.55
C ASP A 140 2.14 24.20 7.82
N LEU A 141 0.90 23.72 7.89
CA LEU A 141 -0.27 24.37 7.28
C LEU A 141 -0.51 25.76 7.86
N LYS A 142 -0.46 25.93 9.19
CA LYS A 142 -0.56 27.25 9.84
C LYS A 142 0.53 28.21 9.37
N THR A 143 1.74 27.71 9.15
CA THR A 143 2.86 28.52 8.65
C THR A 143 2.64 28.96 7.20
N ILE A 144 2.03 28.10 6.37
CA ILE A 144 1.69 28.40 4.98
C ILE A 144 0.57 29.45 4.90
N ASP A 145 -0.50 29.30 5.70
CA ASP A 145 -1.62 30.23 5.72
C ASP A 145 -1.17 31.63 6.18
N ASN A 146 -0.33 31.70 7.22
CA ASN A 146 0.25 32.96 7.68
C ASN A 146 1.15 33.65 6.62
N LYS A 147 1.82 32.88 5.75
CA LYS A 147 2.64 33.43 4.66
C LYS A 147 1.79 33.92 3.48
N GLN A 148 0.61 33.33 3.26
CA GLN A 148 -0.32 33.78 2.21
C GLN A 148 -1.07 35.05 2.62
N ASN A 149 -1.48 35.17 3.88
CA ASN A 149 -2.15 36.38 4.39
C ASN A 149 -1.24 37.63 4.41
N ASN A 150 0.09 37.47 4.38
CA ASN A 150 1.04 38.58 4.30
C ASN A 150 1.40 39.02 2.86
N LYS A 151 0.82 38.40 1.83
CA LYS A 151 0.92 38.84 0.42
C LYS A 151 -0.44 39.40 -0.01
N THR A 152 -0.68 40.67 0.29
CA THR A 152 -1.83 41.41 -0.23
C THR A 152 -1.74 41.59 -1.75
N ASP A 153 -2.88 41.36 -2.40
CA ASP A 153 -3.34 41.96 -3.66
C ASP A 153 -2.44 41.88 -4.90
N VAL A 154 -2.55 40.77 -5.65
CA VAL A 154 -2.88 40.86 -7.08
C VAL A 154 -3.83 39.72 -7.40
N SER A 155 -5.05 40.11 -7.78
CA SER A 155 -6.08 39.26 -8.35
C SER A 155 -5.53 38.42 -9.50
N ASP A 156 -5.48 37.10 -9.31
CA ASP A 156 -5.56 36.16 -10.42
C ASP A 156 -6.75 35.25 -10.17
N GLY A 157 -7.81 35.48 -10.95
CA GLY A 157 -9.08 34.74 -10.95
C GLY A 157 -8.93 33.34 -11.55
N SER A 158 -7.92 32.61 -11.09
CA SER A 158 -7.80 31.17 -11.27
C SER A 158 -7.76 30.57 -9.88
N ALA A 159 -8.93 30.11 -9.42
CA ALA A 159 -9.01 29.14 -8.34
C ALA A 159 -8.21 27.90 -8.78
N ASN A 160 -6.90 27.97 -8.56
CA ASN A 160 -5.93 27.01 -8.98
C ASN A 160 -6.29 25.72 -8.25
N SER A 161 -6.94 24.81 -8.97
CA SER A 161 -7.23 23.42 -8.58
C SER A 161 -5.92 22.66 -8.37
N LYS A 162 -5.09 23.10 -7.43
CA LYS A 162 -3.90 22.41 -6.98
C LYS A 162 -4.37 21.24 -6.14
N PHE A 163 -3.89 20.06 -6.48
CA PHE A 163 -4.09 18.83 -5.72
C PHE A 163 -3.81 19.09 -4.24
N LYS A 164 -4.83 18.87 -3.40
CA LYS A 164 -4.72 18.90 -1.94
C LYS A 164 -4.50 17.47 -1.44
N PRO A 165 -3.40 17.20 -0.72
CA PRO A 165 -3.22 15.93 -0.02
C PRO A 165 -4.41 15.61 0.88
N ILE A 166 -4.71 14.33 1.05
CA ILE A 166 -5.90 13.90 1.81
C ILE A 166 -5.82 14.31 3.28
N LEU A 167 -4.61 14.30 3.87
CA LEU A 167 -4.37 14.75 5.23
C LEU A 167 -4.68 16.25 5.40
N ASP A 168 -4.28 17.07 4.42
CA ASP A 168 -4.58 18.51 4.44
C ASP A 168 -6.09 18.73 4.36
N LEU A 169 -6.79 17.98 3.49
CA LEU A 169 -8.24 18.07 3.39
C LEU A 169 -8.95 17.71 4.70
N MET A 170 -8.51 16.65 5.38
CA MET A 170 -9.07 16.25 6.67
C MET A 170 -8.81 17.29 7.77
N LEU A 171 -7.61 17.87 7.80
CA LEU A 171 -7.27 18.92 8.76
C LEU A 171 -8.09 20.19 8.53
N HIS A 172 -8.27 20.61 7.28
CA HIS A 172 -9.15 21.74 6.96
C HIS A 172 -10.61 21.49 7.35
N LEU A 173 -11.16 20.30 7.07
CA LEU A 173 -12.54 19.95 7.45
C LEU A 173 -12.73 19.87 8.96
N SER A 174 -11.69 19.47 9.69
CA SER A 174 -11.69 19.46 11.16
C SER A 174 -11.71 20.88 11.74
N ASP A 175 -10.86 21.78 11.22
CA ASP A 175 -10.76 23.16 11.72
C ASP A 175 -11.97 24.03 11.28
N GLU A 176 -12.60 23.78 10.13
CA GLU A 176 -13.74 24.58 9.62
C GLU A 176 -15.12 24.08 10.07
N GLN A 177 -15.32 22.76 10.11
CA GLN A 177 -16.65 22.15 10.25
C GLN A 177 -16.75 21.21 11.46
N GLU A 178 -15.67 21.05 12.25
CA GLU A 178 -15.58 20.13 13.40
C GLU A 178 -16.03 18.69 13.09
N VAL A 179 -15.96 18.27 11.81
CA VAL A 179 -16.45 16.95 11.38
C VAL A 179 -15.59 15.80 11.91
N PHE A 180 -14.29 16.05 12.08
CA PHE A 180 -13.33 15.04 12.54
C PHE A 180 -12.66 15.48 13.82
N SER A 181 -12.62 14.59 14.82
CA SER A 181 -11.71 14.75 15.96
C SER A 181 -10.28 14.38 15.57
N ASP A 182 -9.30 14.83 16.35
CA ASP A 182 -7.90 14.43 16.18
C ASP A 182 -7.73 12.89 16.24
N ASP A 183 -8.59 12.20 17.01
CA ASP A 183 -8.57 10.74 17.08
C ASP A 183 -9.09 10.10 15.78
N ASP A 184 -10.15 10.66 15.19
CA ASP A 184 -10.71 10.19 13.92
C ASP A 184 -9.71 10.37 12.77
N ILE A 185 -9.05 11.54 12.70
CA ILE A 185 -8.00 11.81 11.71
C ILE A 185 -6.89 10.77 11.85
N ARG A 186 -6.45 10.48 13.09
CA ARG A 186 -5.42 9.48 13.37
C ARG A 186 -5.86 8.08 12.94
N GLN A 187 -7.10 7.69 13.19
CA GLN A 187 -7.63 6.38 12.78
C GLN A 187 -7.74 6.25 11.25
N HIS A 188 -8.23 7.29 10.57
CA HIS A 188 -8.27 7.33 9.11
C HIS A 188 -6.86 7.28 8.51
N LEU A 189 -5.95 8.09 9.04
CA LEU A 189 -4.55 8.10 8.63
C LEU A 189 -3.91 6.70 8.80
N ASN A 190 -4.11 6.05 9.94
CA ASN A 190 -3.63 4.69 10.17
C ASN A 190 -4.14 3.72 9.11
N THR A 191 -5.42 3.83 8.75
CA THR A 191 -6.04 2.97 7.74
C THR A 191 -5.42 3.17 6.36
N PHE A 192 -5.18 4.42 5.94
CA PHE A 192 -4.55 4.71 4.65
C PHE A 192 -3.11 4.22 4.59
N VAL A 193 -2.31 4.47 5.63
CA VAL A 193 -0.91 4.05 5.72
C VAL A 193 -0.84 2.53 5.66
N PHE A 194 -1.63 1.83 6.49
CA PHE A 194 -1.70 0.37 6.49
C PHE A 194 -2.08 -0.20 5.12
N ALA A 195 -3.20 0.26 4.55
CA ALA A 195 -3.73 -0.31 3.31
C ALA A 195 -2.81 -0.07 2.12
N SER A 196 -2.18 1.11 2.02
CA SER A 196 -1.32 1.46 0.90
C SER A 196 0.04 0.77 0.93
N TYR A 197 0.56 0.45 2.12
CA TYR A 197 1.87 -0.16 2.29
C TYR A 197 1.84 -1.67 2.00
N ASP A 198 1.03 -2.41 2.77
CA ASP A 198 1.01 -3.88 2.75
C ASP A 198 0.46 -4.44 1.43
N THR A 199 -0.62 -3.84 0.91
CA THR A 199 -1.25 -4.38 -0.31
C THR A 199 -0.43 -4.10 -1.56
N THR A 200 -0.01 -2.85 -1.77
CA THR A 200 0.83 -2.46 -2.92
C THR A 200 2.13 -3.25 -2.91
N SER A 201 2.66 -3.58 -1.73
CA SER A 201 3.89 -4.36 -1.63
C SER A 201 3.78 -5.80 -2.03
N GLY A 202 2.74 -6.46 -1.57
CA GLY A 202 2.40 -7.77 -2.09
C GLY A 202 2.22 -7.76 -3.61
N VAL A 203 1.54 -6.74 -4.18
CA VAL A 203 1.33 -6.66 -5.64
C VAL A 203 2.65 -6.57 -6.38
N LEU A 204 3.49 -5.59 -6.05
CA LEU A 204 4.73 -5.36 -6.79
C LEU A 204 5.68 -6.56 -6.67
N GLN A 205 5.84 -7.12 -5.47
CA GLN A 205 6.65 -8.31 -5.25
C GLN A 205 6.17 -9.47 -6.13
N THR A 206 4.87 -9.72 -6.14
CA THR A 206 4.29 -10.83 -6.90
C THR A 206 4.42 -10.61 -8.41
N VAL A 207 4.17 -9.39 -8.89
CA VAL A 207 4.33 -9.04 -10.31
C VAL A 207 5.77 -9.23 -10.76
N LEU A 208 6.75 -8.75 -9.99
CA LEU A 208 8.16 -8.93 -10.30
C LEU A 208 8.59 -10.40 -10.29
N ALA A 209 8.12 -11.17 -9.30
CA ALA A 209 8.39 -12.60 -9.24
C ALA A 209 7.83 -13.36 -10.47
N VAL A 210 6.60 -13.05 -10.86
CA VAL A 210 5.97 -13.66 -12.04
C VAL A 210 6.71 -13.26 -13.33
N LEU A 211 7.04 -11.98 -13.50
CA LEU A 211 7.80 -11.50 -14.65
C LEU A 211 9.18 -12.16 -14.74
N GLY A 212 9.90 -12.28 -13.62
CA GLY A 212 11.19 -12.96 -13.56
C GLY A 212 11.12 -14.46 -13.92
N SER A 213 9.96 -15.09 -13.72
CA SER A 213 9.71 -16.49 -14.14
C SER A 213 9.22 -16.64 -15.59
N ARG A 214 8.89 -15.53 -16.26
CA ARG A 214 8.27 -15.50 -17.60
C ARG A 214 9.00 -14.51 -18.52
N PRO A 215 10.17 -14.90 -19.06
CA PRO A 215 10.97 -14.03 -19.93
C PRO A 215 10.22 -13.56 -21.17
N ASP A 216 9.32 -14.41 -21.70
CA ASP A 216 8.45 -14.09 -22.83
C ASP A 216 7.51 -12.91 -22.55
N VAL A 217 6.93 -12.88 -21.34
CA VAL A 217 6.03 -11.81 -20.90
C VAL A 217 6.83 -10.56 -20.54
N GLN A 218 7.96 -10.72 -19.85
CA GLN A 218 8.85 -9.62 -19.48
C GLN A 218 9.36 -8.86 -20.70
N GLU A 219 9.84 -9.56 -21.72
CA GLU A 219 10.34 -8.94 -22.96
C GLU A 219 9.24 -8.13 -23.67
N ARG A 220 8.01 -8.63 -23.67
CA ARG A 220 6.89 -7.91 -24.28
C ARG A 220 6.48 -6.67 -23.48
N VAL A 221 6.50 -6.74 -22.15
CA VAL A 221 6.32 -5.56 -21.28
C VAL A 221 7.42 -4.53 -21.53
N TYR A 222 8.68 -4.97 -21.62
CA TYR A 222 9.79 -4.08 -21.90
C TYR A 222 9.63 -3.35 -23.24
N LYS A 223 9.24 -4.06 -24.30
CA LYS A 223 8.95 -3.46 -25.62
C LYS A 223 7.84 -2.41 -25.56
N GLU A 224 6.75 -2.70 -24.85
CA GLU A 224 5.67 -1.71 -24.68
C GLU A 224 6.16 -0.45 -23.95
N ILE A 225 6.95 -0.61 -22.89
CA ILE A 225 7.54 0.52 -22.14
C ILE A 225 8.43 1.35 -23.08
N VAL A 226 9.32 0.70 -23.83
CA VAL A 226 10.21 1.40 -24.78
C VAL A 226 9.42 2.09 -25.90
N GLU A 227 8.35 1.48 -26.41
CA GLU A 227 7.52 2.06 -27.46
C GLU A 227 6.73 3.29 -26.96
N VAL A 228 6.20 3.23 -25.74
CA VAL A 228 5.40 4.31 -25.16
C VAL A 228 6.26 5.50 -24.72
N PHE A 229 7.43 5.23 -24.15
CA PHE A 229 8.28 6.26 -23.54
C PHE A 229 9.45 6.70 -24.42
N GLY A 230 9.94 5.86 -25.34
CA GLY A 230 11.13 6.15 -26.14
C GLY A 230 12.33 6.53 -25.26
N ASP A 231 12.99 7.64 -25.62
CA ASP A 231 14.10 8.23 -24.85
C ASP A 231 13.64 9.29 -23.83
N ASN A 232 12.32 9.51 -23.66
CA ASN A 232 11.84 10.49 -22.69
C ASN A 232 11.99 9.95 -21.26
N GLU A 233 12.79 10.65 -20.45
CA GLU A 233 12.99 10.32 -19.04
C GLU A 233 11.79 10.70 -18.15
N GLU A 234 10.87 11.55 -18.65
CA GLU A 234 9.81 12.14 -17.84
C GLU A 234 8.47 11.41 -18.02
N LEU A 235 8.10 10.60 -17.02
CA LEU A 235 6.80 9.93 -16.95
C LEU A 235 5.69 10.94 -16.62
N THR A 236 4.64 11.00 -17.44
CA THR A 236 3.44 11.79 -17.12
C THR A 236 2.22 10.90 -16.86
N LYS A 237 1.25 11.42 -16.09
CA LYS A 237 -0.02 10.71 -15.81
C LYS A 237 -0.82 10.34 -17.06
N TYR A 238 -0.58 11.03 -18.18
CA TYR A 238 -1.27 10.80 -19.44
C TYR A 238 -0.68 9.64 -20.24
N ASP A 239 0.50 9.15 -19.84
CA ASP A 239 1.16 8.02 -20.50
C ASP A 239 0.75 6.68 -19.89
N LEU A 240 0.30 6.66 -18.64
CA LEU A 240 -0.15 5.44 -17.95
C LEU A 240 -1.25 4.67 -18.72
N PRO A 241 -2.27 5.30 -19.32
CA PRO A 241 -3.29 4.59 -20.11
C PRO A 241 -2.76 3.93 -21.39
N LYS A 242 -1.55 4.27 -21.84
CA LYS A 242 -0.93 3.67 -23.02
C LYS A 242 -0.30 2.30 -22.72
N LEU A 243 -0.06 1.98 -21.44
CA LEU A 243 0.56 0.73 -20.97
C LEU A 243 -0.46 -0.41 -20.85
N VAL A 244 -1.13 -0.73 -21.95
CA VAL A 244 -2.27 -1.66 -21.99
C VAL A 244 -1.86 -3.09 -21.62
N TYR A 245 -0.71 -3.54 -22.11
CA TYR A 245 -0.21 -4.89 -21.86
C TYR A 245 0.32 -5.04 -20.43
N LEU A 246 1.06 -4.06 -19.91
CA LEU A 246 1.48 -4.05 -18.51
C LEU A 246 0.27 -4.07 -17.57
N GLU A 247 -0.77 -3.28 -17.85
CA GLU A 247 -2.01 -3.31 -17.07
C GLU A 247 -2.68 -4.70 -17.14
N ALA A 248 -2.72 -5.34 -18.30
CA ALA A 248 -3.23 -6.69 -18.46
C ALA A 248 -2.42 -7.73 -17.66
N VAL A 249 -1.09 -7.61 -17.64
CA VAL A 249 -0.22 -8.47 -16.84
C VAL A 249 -0.49 -8.30 -15.34
N ILE A 250 -0.58 -7.07 -14.85
CA ILE A 250 -0.89 -6.80 -13.43
C ILE A 250 -2.25 -7.40 -13.06
N LYS A 251 -3.27 -7.24 -13.91
CA LYS A 251 -4.60 -7.84 -13.70
C LYS A 251 -4.55 -9.37 -13.66
N GLU A 252 -3.79 -10.01 -14.54
CA GLU A 252 -3.65 -11.46 -14.56
C GLU A 252 -2.90 -12.00 -13.35
N VAL A 253 -1.86 -11.28 -12.90
CA VAL A 253 -1.15 -11.59 -11.65
C VAL A 253 -2.11 -11.51 -10.47
N LEU A 254 -2.91 -10.44 -10.35
CA LEU A 254 -3.91 -10.28 -9.30
C LEU A 254 -5.06 -11.29 -9.38
N ARG A 255 -5.36 -11.81 -10.58
CA ARG A 255 -6.32 -12.89 -10.78
C ARG A 255 -5.80 -14.19 -10.19
N LEU A 256 -4.53 -14.53 -10.44
CA LEU A 256 -3.91 -15.77 -9.96
C LEU A 256 -3.47 -15.70 -8.49
N TYR A 257 -2.96 -14.55 -8.07
CA TYR A 257 -2.34 -14.29 -6.77
C TYR A 257 -2.96 -13.04 -6.12
N PRO A 258 -4.22 -13.11 -5.65
CA PRO A 258 -4.85 -11.98 -4.97
C PRO A 258 -4.18 -11.75 -3.61
N ILE A 259 -3.69 -10.52 -3.37
CA ILE A 259 -3.01 -10.15 -2.11
C ILE A 259 -3.95 -10.26 -0.91
N VAL A 260 -5.23 -9.94 -1.11
CA VAL A 260 -6.30 -10.12 -0.11
C VAL A 260 -7.22 -11.25 -0.60
N PRO A 261 -6.99 -12.51 -0.19
CA PRO A 261 -7.76 -13.66 -0.71
C PRO A 261 -9.14 -13.84 -0.06
N LEU A 262 -9.38 -13.23 1.10
CA LEU A 262 -10.61 -13.39 1.89
C LEU A 262 -11.19 -12.03 2.26
N VAL A 263 -12.50 -11.87 2.08
CA VAL A 263 -13.24 -10.68 2.54
C VAL A 263 -14.46 -11.12 3.33
N GLY A 264 -14.52 -10.70 4.60
CA GLY A 264 -15.66 -10.94 5.47
C GLY A 264 -16.73 -9.85 5.34
N ARG A 265 -17.99 -10.26 5.49
CA ARG A 265 -19.16 -9.39 5.63
C ARG A 265 -20.06 -9.95 6.72
N GLN A 266 -20.63 -9.07 7.53
CA GLN A 266 -21.75 -9.40 8.40
C GLN A 266 -23.03 -8.96 7.69
N ILE A 267 -24.01 -9.85 7.62
CA ILE A 267 -25.28 -9.58 6.96
C ILE A 267 -26.20 -8.89 7.96
N ASP A 268 -26.62 -7.66 7.67
CA ASP A 268 -27.54 -6.93 8.55
C ASP A 268 -29.02 -7.28 8.28
N THR A 269 -29.34 -7.69 7.05
CA THR A 269 -30.71 -8.00 6.59
C THR A 269 -30.76 -9.30 5.81
N ASP A 270 -31.89 -10.01 5.86
CA ASP A 270 -32.03 -11.29 5.16
C ASP A 270 -31.75 -11.19 3.66
N ILE A 271 -30.87 -12.06 3.15
CA ILE A 271 -30.50 -12.13 1.74
C ILE A 271 -30.93 -13.47 1.15
N VAL A 272 -31.65 -13.43 0.03
CA VAL A 272 -32.07 -14.61 -0.73
C VAL A 272 -31.18 -14.75 -1.98
N PHE A 273 -30.44 -15.84 -2.05
CA PHE A 273 -29.72 -16.29 -3.24
C PHE A 273 -30.53 -17.37 -3.96
N PRO A 274 -30.24 -17.67 -5.25
CA PRO A 274 -31.00 -18.65 -6.04
C PRO A 274 -31.14 -20.04 -5.39
N PHE A 275 -30.19 -20.45 -4.54
CA PHE A 275 -30.16 -21.78 -3.91
C PHE A 275 -30.10 -21.74 -2.38
N THR A 276 -30.01 -20.57 -1.74
CA THR A 276 -29.84 -20.44 -0.29
C THR A 276 -30.42 -19.13 0.25
N ARG A 277 -30.87 -19.14 1.51
CA ARG A 277 -31.25 -17.94 2.26
C ARG A 277 -30.29 -17.77 3.43
N PHE A 278 -29.77 -16.56 3.60
CA PHE A 278 -29.02 -16.17 4.79
C PHE A 278 -29.90 -15.25 5.64
N SER A 279 -30.08 -15.62 6.90
CA SER A 279 -30.69 -14.73 7.89
C SER A 279 -29.73 -13.60 8.25
N SER A 280 -30.27 -12.51 8.78
CA SER A 280 -29.49 -11.47 9.45
C SER A 280 -28.54 -12.03 10.52
N TRP A 281 -27.47 -11.28 10.79
CA TRP A 281 -26.39 -11.53 11.75
C TRP A 281 -25.43 -12.67 11.41
N ARG A 282 -25.55 -13.27 10.21
CA ARG A 282 -24.59 -14.29 9.75
C ARG A 282 -23.34 -13.64 9.14
N MET A 283 -22.18 -14.20 9.47
CA MET A 283 -20.92 -13.89 8.81
C MET A 283 -20.83 -14.65 7.48
N VAL A 284 -20.57 -13.93 6.40
CA VAL A 284 -20.30 -14.48 5.07
C VAL A 284 -18.90 -14.08 4.64
N THR A 285 -18.11 -15.08 4.28
CA THR A 285 -16.74 -14.87 3.78
C THR A 285 -16.71 -15.16 2.29
N SER A 286 -16.31 -14.15 1.51
CA SER A 286 -16.02 -14.31 0.09
C SER A 286 -14.58 -14.77 -0.09
N ILE A 287 -14.39 -15.87 -0.81
CA ILE A 287 -13.06 -16.41 -1.16
C ILE A 287 -12.70 -15.91 -2.57
N ILE A 288 -11.92 -14.83 -2.63
CA ILE A 288 -11.59 -14.14 -3.89
C ILE A 288 -10.77 -15.03 -4.81
N ILE A 289 -9.81 -15.78 -4.28
CA ILE A 289 -8.97 -16.67 -5.09
C ILE A 289 -9.77 -17.74 -5.82
N VAL A 290 -10.80 -18.31 -5.18
CA VAL A 290 -11.71 -19.28 -5.81
C VAL A 290 -12.54 -18.61 -6.89
N ARG A 291 -13.01 -17.38 -6.64
CA ARG A 291 -13.78 -16.60 -7.62
C ARG A 291 -12.94 -16.27 -8.86
N HIS A 292 -11.67 -15.91 -8.69
CA HIS A 292 -10.78 -15.56 -9.79
C HIS A 292 -10.26 -16.79 -10.55
N ALA A 293 -10.18 -17.96 -9.91
CA ALA A 293 -9.78 -19.22 -10.53
C ALA A 293 -10.94 -19.94 -11.26
N CYS A 294 -12.19 -19.72 -10.85
CA CYS A 294 -13.34 -20.40 -11.44
C CYS A 294 -13.70 -19.81 -12.81
N ARG A 295 -13.55 -20.59 -13.88
CA ARG A 295 -13.98 -20.22 -15.25
C ARG A 295 -15.50 -20.06 -15.40
N SER A 296 -16.28 -20.62 -14.48
CA SER A 296 -17.73 -20.46 -14.44
C SER A 296 -18.08 -19.61 -13.23
N ILE A 297 -18.37 -18.32 -13.45
CA ILE A 297 -18.75 -17.33 -12.43
C ILE A 297 -19.96 -17.79 -11.58
N THR A 298 -20.69 -18.82 -12.05
CA THR A 298 -21.96 -19.32 -11.51
C THR A 298 -21.89 -20.16 -10.24
N THR A 299 -20.74 -20.74 -9.85
CA THR A 299 -20.72 -21.69 -8.71
C THR A 299 -20.00 -21.11 -7.50
N ILE A 300 -20.70 -20.24 -6.75
CA ILE A 300 -20.21 -19.72 -5.47
C ILE A 300 -20.62 -20.70 -4.36
N ARG A 301 -19.67 -21.47 -3.82
CA ARG A 301 -19.87 -22.18 -2.55
C ARG A 301 -19.40 -21.27 -1.40
N PHE A 302 -20.34 -20.70 -0.66
CA PHE A 302 -20.05 -20.02 0.59
C PHE A 302 -19.92 -21.06 1.72
N ILE A 303 -18.82 -21.03 2.46
CA ILE A 303 -18.65 -21.82 3.68
C ILE A 303 -19.31 -21.02 4.81
N SER A 304 -20.38 -21.55 5.38
CA SER A 304 -21.04 -20.95 6.55
C SER A 304 -20.50 -21.60 7.82
N TYR A 305 -19.89 -20.81 8.70
CA TYR A 305 -19.53 -21.26 10.05
C TYR A 305 -20.73 -21.02 10.97
N ASN A 306 -21.32 -22.11 11.49
CA ASN A 306 -22.27 -22.02 12.59
C ASN A 306 -21.48 -21.84 13.89
N SER A 307 -21.45 -20.63 14.45
CA SER A 307 -21.06 -20.45 15.84
C SER A 307 -22.28 -20.77 16.71
N PRO A 308 -22.20 -21.67 17.70
CA PRO A 308 -23.28 -21.86 18.65
C PRO A 308 -23.42 -20.59 19.49
N VAL A 309 -24.59 -19.97 19.41
CA VAL A 309 -25.02 -18.91 20.32
C VAL A 309 -25.37 -19.58 21.64
N ASN A 310 -24.64 -19.25 22.71
CA ASN A 310 -25.08 -19.33 24.10
C ASN A 310 -25.05 -17.91 24.66
#